data_AF-A0A524CI78-F1
#
_entry.id   AF-A0A524CI78-F1
#
_cell.length_a   1.000
_cell.length_b   1.000
_cell.length_c   1.000
_cell.angle_alpha   90.00
_cell.angle_beta   90.00
_cell.angle_gamma   90.00
#
_symmetry.space_group_name_H-M   'P 1'
#
loop_
_entity.id
_entity.type
_entity.pdbx_description
1 polymer ?
#
loop_
_entity_poly.entity_id
_entity_poly.type
_entity_poly.pdbx_seq_one_letter_code
_entity_poly.pdbx_strand_id
1 'polypeptide(L)'
;MRIRTRKNLPKKNIAITIVFLLPVIGFGSYVGFALYIIDDISSYTLELLPPNTNYFTPLDQILANQTYLKQMALTFDHQLEEYHLPTNISVDVTFQNDSYDKIQEWHSTDNGALHLGYTLASQCFRYKAAILDGNPIEIENATRMVKKCVSGFSNMLAAPNGGIGPEYPGTPARFVSSPENRKYHEWLFQPHPRHFNGTGEYKNWRVRLHTSRDELAGYYLGFASVLKFIDPTINENSKWCVERIKLLTEQMIEGFRKTNWLVLGGNGEPTGSD
;
A
#
# COMPACT_ATOMS: atom_id res chain seq x y z
N MET A 1 57.11 9.94 66.64
CA MET A 1 56.44 9.76 65.33
C MET A 1 55.08 9.09 65.57
N ARG A 2 53.94 9.78 65.39
CA ARG A 2 52.59 9.24 65.67
C ARG A 2 52.07 8.54 64.41
N ILE A 3 52.14 7.20 64.37
CA ILE A 3 51.55 6.41 63.28
C ILE A 3 50.02 6.43 63.45
N ARG A 4 49.31 7.22 62.62
CA ARG A 4 47.84 7.22 62.59
C ARG A 4 47.35 6.09 61.69
N THR A 5 46.82 5.02 62.29
CA THR A 5 46.12 3.96 61.57
C THR A 5 44.79 4.49 61.00
N ARG A 6 44.73 4.66 59.67
CA ARG A 6 43.52 5.13 58.97
C ARG A 6 42.53 3.96 58.83
N LYS A 7 41.78 3.65 59.90
CA LYS A 7 40.85 2.49 60.00
C LYS A 7 39.80 2.37 58.87
N ASN A 8 39.50 3.44 58.15
CA ASN A 8 38.45 3.48 57.11
C ASN A 8 38.98 3.68 55.68
N LEU A 9 40.29 3.65 55.46
CA LEU A 9 40.87 3.85 54.11
C LEU A 9 40.33 2.86 53.06
N PRO A 10 40.21 1.55 53.36
CA PRO A 10 39.71 0.58 52.38
C PRO A 10 38.27 0.87 51.97
N LYS A 11 37.40 1.20 52.93
CA LYS A 11 35.99 1.53 52.68
C LYS A 11 35.84 2.79 51.81
N LYS A 12 36.66 3.82 52.06
CA LYS A 12 36.66 5.06 51.26
C LYS A 12 37.17 4.82 49.84
N ASN A 13 38.23 4.02 49.69
CA ASN A 13 38.76 3.69 48.36
C ASN A 13 37.74 2.87 47.56
N ILE A 14 37.08 1.88 48.18
CA ILE A 14 36.00 1.13 47.54
C ILE A 14 34.87 2.05 47.08
N ALA A 15 34.42 2.99 47.92
CA ALA A 15 33.36 3.93 47.55
C ALA A 15 33.77 4.83 46.36
N ILE A 16 35.00 5.36 46.37
CA ILE A 16 35.53 6.18 45.27
C ILE A 16 35.63 5.35 43.98
N THR A 17 36.11 4.11 44.07
CA THR A 17 36.20 3.19 42.92
C THR A 17 34.82 2.88 42.36
N ILE A 18 33.81 2.62 43.19
CA ILE A 18 32.43 2.39 42.74
C ILE A 18 31.87 3.63 42.04
N VAL A 19 32.05 4.82 42.62
CA VAL A 19 31.59 6.09 42.01
C VAL A 19 32.27 6.33 40.66
N PHE A 20 33.54 5.97 40.52
CA PHE A 20 34.25 6.05 39.23
C PHE A 20 33.82 4.98 38.22
N LEU A 21 33.47 3.78 38.68
CA LEU A 21 33.04 2.69 37.80
C LEU A 21 31.60 2.84 37.33
N LEU A 22 30.73 3.51 38.10
CA LEU A 22 29.32 3.71 37.74
C LEU A 22 29.13 4.38 36.36
N PRO A 23 29.83 5.48 36.01
CA PRO A 23 29.78 6.05 34.67
C PRO A 23 30.30 5.11 33.58
N VAL A 24 31.34 4.31 33.87
CA VAL A 24 31.93 3.36 32.91
C VAL A 24 30.96 2.21 32.64
N ILE A 25 30.34 1.67 33.69
CA ILE A 25 29.30 0.64 33.59
C ILE A 25 28.09 1.19 32.86
N GLY A 26 27.61 2.39 33.23
CA GLY A 26 26.47 3.03 32.58
C GLY A 26 26.69 3.30 31.10
N PHE A 27 27.87 3.81 30.73
CA PHE A 27 28.25 4.01 29.33
C PHE A 27 28.37 2.68 28.58
N GLY A 28 29.00 1.66 29.18
CA GLY A 28 29.11 0.32 28.60
C GLY A 28 27.75 -0.33 28.37
N SER A 29 26.82 -0.23 29.33
CA SER A 29 25.45 -0.71 29.19
C SER A 29 24.69 0.04 28.09
N TYR A 30 24.84 1.36 28.00
CA TYR A 30 24.22 2.17 26.94
C TYR A 30 24.74 1.79 25.55
N VAL A 31 26.06 1.70 25.38
CA VAL A 31 26.68 1.28 24.11
C VAL A 31 26.27 -0.14 23.74
N GLY A 32 26.27 -1.07 24.69
CA GLY A 32 25.84 -2.45 24.46
C GLY A 32 24.38 -2.53 24.01
N PHE A 33 23.49 -1.75 24.62
CA PHE A 33 22.08 -1.66 24.21
C PHE A 33 21.91 -1.02 22.82
N ALA A 34 22.67 0.04 22.52
CA ALA A 34 22.66 0.66 21.20
C ALA A 34 23.15 -0.30 20.10
N LEU A 35 24.23 -1.06 20.36
CA LEU A 35 24.72 -2.08 19.45
C LEU A 35 23.72 -3.22 19.26
N TYR A 36 23.04 -3.65 20.34
CA TYR A 36 21.96 -4.63 20.25
C TYR A 36 20.81 -4.13 19.36
N ILE A 37 20.39 -2.87 19.50
CA ILE A 37 19.37 -2.29 18.62
C ILE A 37 19.85 -2.25 17.16
N ILE A 38 21.11 -1.88 16.91
CA ILE A 38 21.66 -1.85 15.54
C ILE A 38 21.70 -3.26 14.94
N ASP A 39 22.13 -4.25 15.72
CA ASP A 39 22.18 -5.66 15.31
C ASP A 39 20.77 -6.21 15.03
N ASP A 40 19.81 -5.93 15.92
CA ASP A 40 18.40 -6.29 15.75
C ASP A 40 17.81 -5.64 14.49
N ILE A 41 18.06 -4.34 14.25
CA ILE A 41 17.68 -3.65 13.01
C ILE A 41 18.33 -4.31 11.78
N SER A 42 19.60 -4.71 11.87
CA SER A 42 20.30 -5.41 10.78
C SER A 42 19.81 -6.84 10.58
N SER A 43 19.25 -7.49 11.61
CA SER A 43 18.63 -8.81 11.47
C SER A 43 17.36 -8.77 10.61
N TYR A 44 16.73 -7.59 10.49
CA TYR A 44 15.63 -7.35 9.56
C TYR A 44 16.09 -6.99 8.14
N THR A 45 17.38 -6.72 7.92
CA THR A 45 17.93 -6.71 6.56
C THR A 45 18.17 -8.14 6.11
N LEU A 46 17.16 -8.72 5.48
CA LEU A 46 17.31 -9.97 4.73
C LEU A 46 18.52 -9.82 3.80
N GLU A 47 19.57 -10.62 4.01
CA GLU A 47 20.59 -10.87 2.99
C GLU A 47 19.91 -11.64 1.85
N LEU A 48 19.17 -10.89 1.03
CA LEU A 48 18.53 -11.42 -0.16
C LEU A 48 19.66 -11.81 -1.12
N LEU A 49 19.98 -13.09 -1.16
CA LEU A 49 20.75 -13.66 -2.25
C LEU A 49 20.06 -13.27 -3.57
N PRO A 50 20.84 -13.07 -4.65
CA PRO A 50 20.26 -12.85 -5.97
C PRO A 50 19.18 -13.89 -6.25
N PRO A 51 18.06 -13.50 -6.89
CA PRO A 51 16.96 -14.43 -7.13
C PRO A 51 17.45 -15.63 -7.94
N ASN A 52 17.00 -16.82 -7.57
CA ASN A 52 17.35 -18.05 -8.27
C ASN A 52 16.72 -18.03 -9.67
N THR A 53 17.52 -17.69 -10.67
CA THR A 53 17.08 -17.53 -12.07
C THR A 53 16.67 -18.84 -12.74
N ASN A 54 16.92 -20.00 -12.13
CA ASN A 54 16.47 -21.29 -12.67
C ASN A 54 14.93 -21.43 -12.68
N TYR A 55 14.23 -20.63 -11.88
CA TYR A 55 12.76 -20.57 -11.88
C TYR A 55 12.20 -19.51 -12.83
N PHE A 56 13.05 -18.73 -13.50
CA PHE A 56 12.59 -17.69 -14.42
C PHE A 56 12.27 -18.33 -15.77
N THR A 57 11.23 -17.84 -16.43
CA THR A 57 10.96 -18.22 -17.82
C THR A 57 12.15 -17.80 -18.70
N PRO A 58 12.75 -18.70 -19.49
CA PRO A 58 13.86 -18.38 -20.36
C PRO A 58 13.55 -17.20 -21.29
N LEU A 59 14.53 -16.30 -21.48
CA LEU A 59 14.34 -15.06 -22.23
C LEU A 59 13.90 -15.32 -23.68
N ASP A 60 14.47 -16.34 -24.33
CA ASP A 60 14.11 -16.76 -25.68
C ASP A 60 12.63 -17.17 -25.81
N GLN A 61 12.07 -17.83 -24.79
CA GLN A 61 10.63 -18.16 -24.76
C GLN A 61 9.76 -16.91 -24.60
N ILE A 62 10.20 -15.92 -23.83
CA ILE A 62 9.52 -14.63 -23.70
C ILE A 62 9.58 -13.87 -25.02
N LEU A 63 10.77 -13.79 -25.64
CA LEU A 63 11.03 -13.08 -26.89
C LEU A 63 10.24 -13.70 -28.06
N ALA A 64 10.23 -15.03 -28.16
CA ALA A 64 9.47 -15.75 -29.18
C ALA A 64 7.95 -15.54 -29.09
N ASN A 65 7.44 -15.18 -27.91
CA ASN A 65 6.01 -15.03 -27.63
C ASN A 65 5.56 -13.56 -27.49
N GLN A 66 6.41 -12.58 -27.83
CA GLN A 66 6.11 -11.15 -27.63
C GLN A 66 4.82 -10.67 -28.31
N THR A 67 4.53 -11.15 -29.52
CA THR A 67 3.28 -10.81 -30.22
C THR A 67 2.05 -11.26 -29.45
N TYR A 68 2.10 -12.47 -28.88
CA TYR A 68 1.01 -13.01 -28.08
C TYR A 68 0.87 -12.27 -26.75
N LEU A 69 1.99 -11.97 -26.07
CA LEU A 69 1.99 -11.19 -24.83
C LEU A 69 1.40 -9.78 -25.03
N LYS A 70 1.72 -9.12 -26.16
CA LYS A 70 1.12 -7.82 -26.49
C LYS A 70 -0.39 -7.92 -26.71
N GLN A 71 -0.85 -8.95 -27.43
CA GLN A 71 -2.29 -9.19 -27.64
C GLN A 71 -3.00 -9.48 -26.31
N MET A 72 -2.43 -10.33 -25.47
CA MET A 72 -2.94 -10.62 -24.13
C MET A 72 -3.04 -9.36 -23.28
N ALA A 73 -2.00 -8.51 -23.27
CA ALA A 73 -2.01 -7.26 -22.52
C ALA A 73 -3.16 -6.33 -22.97
N LEU A 74 -3.37 -6.17 -24.28
CA LEU A 74 -4.48 -5.38 -24.82
C LEU A 74 -5.85 -5.98 -24.47
N THR A 75 -5.99 -7.30 -24.50
CA THR A 75 -7.22 -7.99 -24.08
C THR A 75 -7.50 -7.76 -22.59
N PHE A 76 -6.49 -7.91 -21.73
CA PHE A 76 -6.64 -7.69 -20.30
C PHE A 76 -6.90 -6.22 -19.96
N ASP A 77 -6.28 -5.28 -20.66
CA ASP A 77 -6.60 -3.85 -20.49
C ASP A 77 -8.06 -3.57 -20.85
N HIS A 78 -8.52 -4.06 -22.01
CA HIS A 78 -9.92 -3.91 -22.42
C HIS A 78 -10.88 -4.52 -21.38
N GLN A 79 -10.55 -5.71 -20.86
CA GLN A 79 -11.37 -6.35 -19.83
C GLN A 79 -11.35 -5.58 -18.50
N LEU A 80 -10.19 -5.06 -18.09
CA LEU A 80 -10.07 -4.18 -16.94
C LEU A 80 -10.88 -2.90 -17.14
N GLU A 81 -10.92 -2.35 -18.34
CA GLU A 81 -11.67 -1.13 -18.65
C GLU A 81 -13.17 -1.33 -18.66
N GLU A 82 -13.63 -2.32 -19.40
CA GLU A 82 -15.05 -2.55 -19.65
C GLU A 82 -15.73 -3.17 -18.44
N TYR A 83 -15.04 -4.11 -17.79
CA TYR A 83 -15.68 -4.98 -16.83
C TYR A 83 -15.34 -4.63 -15.37
N HIS A 84 -14.17 -4.06 -15.09
CA HIS A 84 -13.77 -3.88 -13.69
C HIS A 84 -14.25 -2.54 -13.13
N LEU A 85 -14.84 -2.59 -11.93
CA LEU A 85 -15.07 -1.39 -11.13
C LEU A 85 -13.73 -0.71 -10.84
N PRO A 86 -13.66 0.63 -10.70
CA PRO A 86 -12.41 1.33 -10.40
C PRO A 86 -11.67 0.81 -9.15
N THR A 87 -12.37 0.14 -8.23
CA THR A 87 -11.82 -0.46 -7.02
C THR A 87 -11.25 -1.87 -7.20
N ASN A 88 -11.27 -2.43 -8.42
CA ASN A 88 -10.81 -3.79 -8.76
C ASN A 88 -11.34 -4.88 -7.82
N ILE A 89 -12.63 -4.78 -7.46
CA ILE A 89 -13.31 -5.82 -6.69
C ILE A 89 -13.58 -7.05 -7.56
N SER A 90 -13.98 -6.86 -8.82
CA SER A 90 -13.92 -7.93 -9.82
C SER A 90 -12.46 -8.30 -10.04
N VAL A 91 -12.11 -9.57 -9.87
CA VAL A 91 -10.75 -10.06 -10.19
C VAL A 91 -10.72 -10.92 -11.43
N ASP A 92 -11.87 -11.46 -11.83
CA ASP A 92 -12.03 -12.24 -13.04
C ASP A 92 -13.49 -12.18 -13.53
N VAL A 93 -13.69 -12.45 -14.82
CA VAL A 93 -15.00 -12.49 -15.46
C VAL A 93 -15.04 -13.73 -16.34
N THR A 94 -15.92 -14.67 -16.02
CA THR A 94 -16.19 -15.81 -16.90
C THR A 94 -17.15 -15.37 -18.00
N PHE A 95 -16.77 -15.61 -19.24
CA PHE A 95 -17.61 -15.36 -20.42
C PHE A 95 -18.20 -16.66 -20.95
N GLN A 96 -19.42 -16.59 -21.48
CA GLN A 96 -20.09 -17.74 -22.10
C GLN A 96 -19.52 -18.06 -23.50
N ASN A 97 -18.65 -17.22 -24.02
CA ASN A 97 -18.15 -17.30 -25.38
C ASN A 97 -16.73 -16.73 -25.55
N ASP A 98 -16.08 -17.14 -26.63
CA ASP A 98 -14.70 -16.74 -26.98
C ASP A 98 -14.61 -15.31 -27.55
N SER A 99 -15.75 -14.68 -27.83
CA SER A 99 -15.82 -13.26 -28.21
C SER A 99 -15.77 -12.31 -27.01
N TYR A 100 -15.85 -12.84 -25.79
CA TYR A 100 -15.79 -12.09 -24.53
C TYR A 100 -16.83 -10.95 -24.42
N ASP A 101 -18.03 -11.12 -25.00
CA ASP A 101 -19.10 -10.10 -24.96
C ASP A 101 -20.32 -10.53 -24.13
N LYS A 102 -20.43 -11.81 -23.77
CA LYS A 102 -21.51 -12.35 -22.93
C LYS A 102 -20.97 -12.85 -21.60
N ILE A 103 -21.21 -12.08 -20.55
CA ILE A 103 -20.78 -12.43 -19.20
C ILE A 103 -21.63 -13.58 -18.66
N GLN A 104 -20.95 -14.61 -18.14
CA GLN A 104 -21.53 -15.69 -17.36
C GLN A 104 -21.51 -15.34 -15.87
N GLU A 105 -20.34 -14.96 -15.35
CA GLU A 105 -20.11 -14.79 -13.92
C GLU A 105 -19.06 -13.72 -13.65
N TRP A 106 -19.29 -12.95 -12.59
CA TRP A 106 -18.37 -11.97 -12.05
C TRP A 106 -17.68 -12.53 -10.81
N HIS A 107 -16.41 -12.88 -10.94
CA HIS A 107 -15.61 -13.31 -9.80
C HIS A 107 -15.11 -12.09 -9.05
N SER A 108 -15.20 -12.14 -7.72
CA SER A 108 -14.82 -11.02 -6.88
C SER A 108 -13.92 -11.43 -5.74
N THR A 109 -13.06 -10.50 -5.35
CA THR A 109 -12.20 -10.60 -4.17
C THR A 109 -12.71 -9.71 -3.07
N ASP A 110 -12.40 -10.05 -1.82
CA ASP A 110 -12.54 -9.12 -0.72
C ASP A 110 -11.27 -8.26 -0.49
N ASN A 111 -10.22 -8.44 -1.30
CA ASN A 111 -8.94 -7.72 -1.26
C ASN A 111 -8.79 -6.59 -2.29
N GLY A 112 -9.79 -5.72 -2.42
CA GLY A 112 -9.85 -4.70 -3.47
C GLY A 112 -8.63 -3.77 -3.51
N ALA A 113 -8.23 -3.18 -2.38
CA ALA A 113 -7.12 -2.24 -2.31
C ALA A 113 -5.76 -2.88 -2.65
N LEU A 114 -5.55 -4.13 -2.22
CA LEU A 114 -4.36 -4.91 -2.55
C LEU A 114 -4.21 -5.11 -4.05
N HIS A 115 -5.22 -5.69 -4.69
CA HIS A 115 -5.19 -5.96 -6.13
C HIS A 115 -5.14 -4.66 -6.95
N LEU A 116 -5.87 -3.62 -6.53
CA LEU A 116 -5.78 -2.31 -7.17
C LEU A 116 -4.38 -1.71 -7.08
N GLY A 117 -3.70 -1.87 -5.94
CA GLY A 117 -2.31 -1.45 -5.75
C GLY A 117 -1.36 -2.11 -6.73
N TYR A 118 -1.49 -3.43 -6.92
CA TYR A 118 -0.70 -4.19 -7.90
C TYR A 118 -0.98 -3.75 -9.34
N THR A 119 -2.25 -3.59 -9.71
CA THR A 119 -2.62 -3.09 -11.03
C THR A 119 -2.06 -1.69 -11.26
N LEU A 120 -2.20 -0.78 -10.28
CA LEU A 120 -1.68 0.58 -10.38
C LEU A 120 -0.15 0.60 -10.55
N ALA A 121 0.58 -0.20 -9.77
CA ALA A 121 2.03 -0.33 -9.91
C ALA A 121 2.43 -0.82 -11.31
N SER A 122 1.79 -1.88 -11.80
CA SER A 122 2.01 -2.41 -13.15
C SER A 122 1.79 -1.35 -14.23
N GLN A 123 0.69 -0.61 -14.16
CA GLN A 123 0.37 0.44 -15.14
C GLN A 123 1.32 1.64 -15.03
N CYS A 124 1.87 1.95 -13.85
CA CYS A 124 2.93 2.95 -13.69
C CYS A 124 4.25 2.51 -14.35
N PHE A 125 4.62 1.23 -14.23
CA PHE A 125 5.79 0.69 -14.93
C PHE A 125 5.61 0.73 -16.45
N ARG A 126 4.42 0.35 -16.93
CA ARG A 126 4.05 0.45 -18.34
C ARG A 126 4.15 1.89 -18.86
N TYR A 127 3.62 2.86 -18.12
CA TYR A 127 3.77 4.29 -18.43
C TYR A 127 5.25 4.67 -18.53
N LYS A 128 6.07 4.26 -17.57
CA LYS A 128 7.51 4.59 -17.58
C LYS A 128 8.24 3.98 -18.78
N ALA A 129 7.90 2.74 -19.15
CA ALA A 129 8.43 2.10 -20.36
C ALA A 129 8.02 2.88 -21.62
N ALA A 130 6.75 3.28 -21.73
CA ALA A 130 6.25 4.06 -22.86
C ALA A 130 6.96 5.43 -23.00
N ILE A 131 7.30 6.08 -21.89
CA ILE A 131 8.11 7.31 -21.87
C ILE A 131 9.52 7.06 -22.43
N LEU A 132 10.17 5.97 -22.00
CA LEU A 132 11.52 5.62 -22.47
C LEU A 132 11.53 5.27 -23.95
N ASP A 133 10.48 4.63 -24.44
CA ASP A 133 10.30 4.26 -25.85
C ASP A 133 9.81 5.42 -26.72
N GLY A 134 9.47 6.58 -26.13
CA GLY A 134 8.94 7.74 -26.86
C GLY A 134 7.60 7.45 -27.56
N ASN A 135 6.75 6.61 -26.98
CA ASN A 135 5.48 6.18 -27.58
C ASN A 135 4.28 6.97 -27.01
N PRO A 136 3.83 8.06 -27.65
CA PRO A 136 2.77 8.94 -27.10
C PRO A 136 1.42 8.24 -26.95
N ILE A 137 1.07 7.30 -27.84
CA ILE A 137 -0.19 6.55 -27.76
C ILE A 137 -0.19 5.67 -26.52
N GLU A 138 0.93 5.01 -26.24
CA GLU A 138 1.04 4.12 -25.09
C GLU A 138 1.13 4.91 -23.77
N ILE A 139 1.74 6.09 -23.78
CA ILE A 139 1.71 7.03 -22.65
C ILE A 139 0.26 7.39 -22.32
N GLU A 140 -0.55 7.74 -23.32
CA GLU A 140 -1.96 8.09 -23.12
C GLU A 140 -2.77 6.91 -22.57
N ASN A 141 -2.62 5.72 -23.17
CA ASN A 141 -3.29 4.49 -22.73
C ASN A 141 -2.93 4.13 -21.29
N ALA A 142 -1.64 4.09 -20.96
CA ALA A 142 -1.19 3.79 -19.60
C ALA A 142 -1.68 4.84 -18.61
N THR A 143 -1.64 6.13 -18.97
CA THR A 143 -2.15 7.21 -18.10
C THR A 143 -3.65 7.07 -17.82
N ARG A 144 -4.44 6.66 -18.82
CA ARG A 144 -5.88 6.43 -18.66
C ARG A 144 -6.17 5.31 -17.64
N MET A 145 -5.40 4.23 -17.69
CA MET A 145 -5.50 3.13 -16.72
C MET A 145 -5.03 3.53 -15.32
N VAL A 146 -3.91 4.26 -15.23
CA VAL A 146 -3.43 4.84 -13.96
C VAL A 146 -4.52 5.74 -13.36
N LYS A 147 -5.15 6.61 -14.15
CA LYS A 147 -6.22 7.49 -13.71
C LYS A 147 -7.44 6.72 -13.20
N LYS A 148 -7.84 5.64 -13.88
CA LYS A 148 -8.92 4.75 -13.41
C LYS A 148 -8.59 4.17 -12.03
N CYS A 149 -7.37 3.67 -11.84
CA CYS A 149 -6.95 3.08 -10.57
C CYS A 149 -6.83 4.13 -9.44
N VAL A 150 -6.27 5.31 -9.73
CA VAL A 150 -6.20 6.44 -8.78
C VAL A 150 -7.61 6.93 -8.39
N SER A 151 -8.57 6.84 -9.31
CA SER A 151 -9.99 7.12 -8.99
C SER A 151 -10.58 6.07 -8.04
N GLY A 152 -10.20 4.79 -8.20
CA GLY A 152 -10.52 3.73 -7.25
C GLY A 152 -10.03 4.03 -5.84
N PHE A 153 -8.74 4.32 -5.68
CA PHE A 153 -8.17 4.74 -4.39
C PHE A 153 -8.80 6.02 -3.84
N SER A 154 -9.12 6.98 -4.72
CA SER A 154 -9.87 8.17 -4.32
C SER A 154 -11.22 7.80 -3.71
N ASN A 155 -11.96 6.86 -4.31
CA ASN A 155 -13.24 6.43 -3.75
C ASN A 155 -13.05 5.67 -2.43
N MET A 156 -11.97 4.89 -2.29
CA MET A 156 -11.70 4.15 -1.06
C MET A 156 -11.25 5.02 0.13
N LEU A 157 -10.77 6.24 -0.11
CA LEU A 157 -10.66 7.27 0.95
C LEU A 157 -11.89 8.16 1.04
N ALA A 158 -12.48 8.59 -0.07
CA ALA A 158 -13.59 9.55 -0.04
C ALA A 158 -14.83 8.96 0.61
N ALA A 159 -15.21 7.73 0.24
CA ALA A 159 -16.47 7.14 0.69
C ALA A 159 -16.57 6.95 2.20
N PRO A 160 -15.57 6.39 2.91
CA PRO A 160 -15.66 6.28 4.36
C PRO A 160 -15.47 7.63 5.08
N ASN A 161 -14.73 8.58 4.50
CA ASN A 161 -14.32 9.81 5.18
C ASN A 161 -15.17 11.04 4.82
N GLY A 162 -16.02 10.95 3.80
CA GLY A 162 -16.89 12.04 3.33
C GLY A 162 -16.23 13.01 2.34
N GLY A 163 -14.98 12.78 1.94
CA GLY A 163 -14.25 13.62 1.00
C GLY A 163 -12.76 13.30 0.89
N ILE A 164 -12.04 14.07 0.06
CA ILE A 164 -10.61 13.93 -0.19
C ILE A 164 -9.87 15.18 0.29
N GLY A 165 -8.82 14.97 1.07
CA GLY A 165 -7.94 16.02 1.60
C GLY A 165 -7.62 15.81 3.09
N PRO A 166 -6.56 16.44 3.60
CA PRO A 166 -6.11 16.28 5.00
C PRO A 166 -7.12 16.80 6.04
N GLU A 167 -8.09 17.61 5.63
CA GLU A 167 -9.20 18.07 6.47
C GLU A 167 -10.22 16.97 6.79
N TYR A 168 -10.33 15.95 5.94
CA TYR A 168 -11.20 14.80 6.16
C TYR A 168 -10.51 13.75 7.05
N PRO A 169 -11.28 12.85 7.70
CA PRO A 169 -10.71 11.67 8.35
C PRO A 169 -9.88 10.83 7.36
N GLY A 170 -8.91 10.06 7.86
CA GLY A 170 -7.96 9.31 7.03
C GLY A 170 -8.13 7.79 7.12
N THR A 171 -9.35 7.29 7.25
CA THR A 171 -9.62 5.85 7.38
C THR A 171 -9.65 5.19 5.99
N PRO A 172 -8.69 4.30 5.66
CA PRO A 172 -8.69 3.62 4.37
C PRO A 172 -9.69 2.48 4.35
N ALA A 173 -10.54 2.43 3.32
CA ALA A 173 -11.39 1.27 3.09
C ALA A 173 -10.63 0.15 2.36
N ARG A 174 -10.98 -1.10 2.65
CA ARG A 174 -10.51 -2.27 1.90
C ARG A 174 -11.06 -2.30 0.49
N PHE A 175 -12.34 -1.94 0.37
CA PHE A 175 -13.01 -1.70 -0.90
C PHE A 175 -14.24 -0.83 -0.67
N VAL A 176 -14.76 -0.25 -1.77
CA VAL A 176 -16.00 0.52 -1.78
C VAL A 176 -16.82 0.21 -3.02
N SER A 177 -18.14 0.32 -2.92
CA SER A 177 -19.06 0.11 -4.02
C SER A 177 -20.25 1.05 -3.92
N SER A 178 -20.51 1.78 -5.00
CA SER A 178 -21.67 2.64 -5.15
C SER A 178 -22.94 1.83 -5.45
N PRO A 179 -24.14 2.31 -5.07
CA PRO A 179 -25.40 1.57 -5.22
C PRO A 179 -25.66 0.98 -6.61
N GLU A 180 -25.31 1.70 -7.66
CA GLU A 180 -25.48 1.31 -9.06
C GLU A 180 -24.67 0.06 -9.45
N ASN A 181 -23.61 -0.25 -8.68
CA ASN A 181 -22.76 -1.41 -8.89
C ASN A 181 -23.26 -2.67 -8.18
N ARG A 182 -24.39 -2.59 -7.45
CA ARG A 182 -25.01 -3.76 -6.79
C ARG A 182 -25.27 -4.91 -7.75
N LYS A 183 -25.59 -4.61 -9.02
CA LYS A 183 -25.83 -5.62 -10.07
C LYS A 183 -24.62 -6.50 -10.38
N TYR A 184 -23.41 -6.06 -10.05
CA TYR A 184 -22.18 -6.83 -10.28
C TYR A 184 -21.77 -7.64 -9.06
N HIS A 185 -21.99 -7.10 -7.86
CA HIS A 185 -21.55 -7.70 -6.59
C HIS A 185 -22.57 -7.47 -5.49
N GLU A 186 -23.68 -8.20 -5.52
CA GLU A 186 -24.78 -8.05 -4.57
C GLU A 186 -24.34 -8.28 -3.12
N TRP A 187 -23.41 -9.21 -2.90
CA TRP A 187 -22.89 -9.58 -1.58
C TRP A 187 -22.27 -8.41 -0.81
N LEU A 188 -21.72 -7.39 -1.49
CA LEU A 188 -21.18 -6.17 -0.88
C LEU A 188 -22.26 -5.37 -0.12
N PHE A 189 -23.51 -5.49 -0.57
CA PHE A 189 -24.66 -4.77 -0.05
C PHE A 189 -25.43 -5.56 1.01
N GLN A 190 -25.06 -6.82 1.23
CA GLN A 190 -25.66 -7.63 2.28
C GLN A 190 -25.15 -7.20 3.67
N PRO A 191 -25.93 -7.42 4.74
CA PRO A 191 -25.48 -7.19 6.12
C PRO A 191 -24.25 -8.03 6.43
N HIS A 192 -23.18 -7.39 6.90
CA HIS A 192 -21.95 -8.05 7.29
C HIS A 192 -21.22 -7.21 8.35
N PRO A 193 -20.61 -7.81 9.40
CA PRO A 193 -20.00 -7.05 10.51
C PRO A 193 -18.90 -6.07 10.09
N ARG A 194 -18.28 -6.32 8.94
CA ARG A 194 -17.20 -5.50 8.38
C ARG A 194 -17.67 -4.48 7.34
N HIS A 195 -18.95 -4.50 6.96
CA HIS A 195 -19.50 -3.64 5.92
C HIS A 195 -20.32 -2.51 6.52
N PHE A 196 -19.97 -1.29 6.17
CA PHE A 196 -20.56 -0.06 6.64
C PHE A 196 -21.11 0.74 5.46
N ASN A 197 -21.84 1.81 5.79
CA ASN A 197 -22.20 2.81 4.80
C ASN A 197 -21.11 3.90 4.78
N GLY A 198 -20.97 4.57 3.64
CA GLY A 198 -20.10 5.74 3.54
C GLY A 198 -20.62 6.93 4.34
N THR A 199 -19.88 8.03 4.24
CA THR A 199 -20.12 9.27 4.98
C THR A 199 -20.46 10.41 4.01
N GLY A 200 -21.27 11.37 4.46
CA GLY A 200 -21.61 12.56 3.66
C GLY A 200 -22.36 12.21 2.36
N GLU A 201 -21.87 12.69 1.23
CA GLU A 201 -22.43 12.39 -0.10
C GLU A 201 -22.37 10.89 -0.44
N TYR A 202 -21.46 10.16 0.19
CA TYR A 202 -21.26 8.73 0.00
C TYR A 202 -22.11 7.86 0.95
N LYS A 203 -23.09 8.44 1.67
CA LYS A 203 -23.92 7.69 2.65
C LYS A 203 -24.64 6.46 2.11
N ASN A 204 -24.86 6.39 0.80
CA ASN A 204 -25.49 5.24 0.15
C ASN A 204 -24.47 4.22 -0.38
N TRP A 205 -23.18 4.56 -0.40
CA TRP A 205 -22.13 3.64 -0.81
C TRP A 205 -21.88 2.62 0.28
N ARG A 206 -21.51 1.40 -0.12
CA ARG A 206 -21.00 0.38 0.79
C ARG A 206 -19.50 0.46 0.86
N VAL A 207 -18.99 0.39 2.08
CA VAL A 207 -17.55 0.43 2.36
C VAL A 207 -17.20 -0.73 3.29
N ARG A 208 -16.04 -1.36 3.08
CA ARG A 208 -15.50 -2.33 4.04
C ARG A 208 -14.37 -1.68 4.84
N LEU A 209 -14.62 -1.51 6.14
CA LEU A 209 -13.70 -0.86 7.08
C LEU A 209 -13.06 -1.91 7.99
N HIS A 210 -12.41 -2.88 7.36
CA HIS A 210 -11.59 -3.88 8.02
C HIS A 210 -10.39 -4.12 7.12
N THR A 211 -9.51 -3.14 7.12
CA THR A 211 -8.38 -3.01 6.19
C THR A 211 -7.16 -3.62 6.87
N SER A 212 -6.74 -4.78 6.37
CA SER A 212 -5.57 -5.51 6.86
C SER A 212 -4.26 -4.90 6.34
N ARG A 213 -3.12 -5.37 6.87
CA ARG A 213 -1.79 -4.81 6.54
C ARG A 213 -1.40 -5.04 5.08
N ASP A 214 -1.80 -6.15 4.49
CA ASP A 214 -1.65 -6.43 3.06
C ASP A 214 -2.40 -5.39 2.21
N GLU A 215 -3.64 -5.04 2.56
CA GLU A 215 -4.38 -3.96 1.87
C GLU A 215 -3.64 -2.62 1.94
N LEU A 216 -3.09 -2.29 3.12
CA LEU A 216 -2.27 -1.09 3.28
C LEU A 216 -1.00 -1.13 2.45
N ALA A 217 -0.41 -2.31 2.23
CA ALA A 217 0.69 -2.48 1.28
C ALA A 217 0.23 -2.16 -0.16
N GLY A 218 -1.02 -2.48 -0.52
CA GLY A 218 -1.63 -2.06 -1.79
C GLY A 218 -1.69 -0.53 -1.95
N TYR A 219 -2.17 0.19 -0.93
CA TYR A 219 -2.14 1.66 -0.90
C TYR A 219 -0.71 2.18 -1.05
N TYR A 220 0.21 1.70 -0.21
CA TYR A 220 1.60 2.17 -0.19
C TYR A 220 2.29 1.95 -1.54
N LEU A 221 2.23 0.73 -2.07
CA LEU A 221 2.85 0.37 -3.34
C LEU A 221 2.27 1.19 -4.50
N GLY A 222 0.94 1.29 -4.58
CA GLY A 222 0.26 2.05 -5.62
C GLY A 222 0.63 3.53 -5.57
N PHE A 223 0.59 4.15 -4.38
CA PHE A 223 0.87 5.58 -4.20
C PHE A 223 2.34 5.89 -4.50
N ALA A 224 3.25 5.09 -3.95
CA ALA A 224 4.68 5.24 -4.20
C ALA A 224 5.00 5.09 -5.69
N SER A 225 4.36 4.14 -6.39
CA SER A 225 4.56 3.93 -7.83
C SER A 225 4.13 5.15 -8.65
N VAL A 226 2.98 5.76 -8.34
CA VAL A 226 2.53 6.98 -9.03
C VAL A 226 3.52 8.12 -8.82
N LEU A 227 3.88 8.38 -7.55
CA LEU A 227 4.81 9.46 -7.21
C LEU A 227 6.22 9.24 -7.79
N LYS A 228 6.63 8.00 -8.02
CA LYS A 228 7.94 7.64 -8.57
C LYS A 228 8.00 7.72 -10.09
N PHE A 229 6.96 7.25 -10.78
CA PHE A 229 7.04 6.96 -12.21
C PHE A 229 6.20 7.88 -13.10
N ILE A 230 5.13 8.48 -12.58
CA ILE A 230 4.25 9.33 -13.37
C ILE A 230 4.78 10.76 -13.37
N ASP A 231 5.04 11.30 -14.56
CA ASP A 231 5.54 12.66 -14.73
C ASP A 231 4.34 13.63 -14.90
N PRO A 232 4.12 14.56 -13.95
CA PRO A 232 2.99 15.48 -13.99
C PRO A 232 3.08 16.53 -15.10
N THR A 233 4.21 16.68 -15.79
CA THR A 233 4.39 17.67 -16.86
C THR A 233 3.98 17.16 -18.24
N ILE A 234 3.73 15.86 -18.38
CA ILE A 234 3.47 15.22 -19.68
C ILE A 234 2.06 15.50 -20.19
N ASN A 235 1.03 15.40 -19.34
CA ASN A 235 -0.35 15.73 -19.69
C ASN A 235 -1.21 15.96 -18.43
N GLU A 236 -2.40 16.53 -18.61
CA GLU A 236 -3.33 16.86 -17.52
C GLU A 236 -3.80 15.64 -16.72
N ASN A 237 -3.92 14.47 -17.34
CA ASN A 237 -4.29 13.25 -16.61
C ASN A 237 -3.14 12.79 -15.71
N SER A 238 -1.89 12.84 -16.18
CA SER A 238 -0.70 12.54 -15.37
C SER A 238 -0.57 13.51 -14.20
N LYS A 239 -0.78 14.80 -14.46
CA LYS A 239 -0.81 15.85 -13.42
C LYS A 239 -1.88 15.56 -12.36
N TRP A 240 -3.12 15.32 -12.79
CA TRP A 240 -4.23 14.98 -11.90
C TRP A 240 -3.92 13.75 -11.04
N CYS A 241 -3.31 12.70 -11.61
CA CYS A 241 -2.97 11.49 -10.87
C CYS A 241 -1.97 11.78 -9.74
N VAL A 242 -0.91 12.53 -10.04
CA VAL A 242 0.13 12.87 -9.06
C VAL A 242 -0.43 13.79 -7.97
N GLU A 243 -1.17 14.83 -8.34
CA GLU A 243 -1.79 15.76 -7.38
C GLU A 243 -2.81 15.04 -6.50
N ARG A 244 -3.62 14.15 -7.08
CA ARG A 244 -4.57 13.35 -6.32
C ARG A 244 -3.86 12.43 -5.33
N ILE A 245 -2.84 11.68 -5.75
CA ILE A 245 -2.11 10.78 -4.85
C ILE A 245 -1.43 11.55 -3.71
N LYS A 246 -0.92 12.76 -3.95
CA LYS A 246 -0.39 13.62 -2.88
C LYS A 246 -1.46 13.92 -1.82
N LEU A 247 -2.66 14.35 -2.24
CA LEU A 247 -3.77 14.60 -1.31
C LEU A 247 -4.19 13.34 -0.56
N LEU A 248 -4.29 12.19 -1.24
CA LEU A 248 -4.63 10.92 -0.59
C LEU A 248 -3.57 10.49 0.44
N THR A 249 -2.30 10.71 0.11
CA THR A 249 -1.18 10.41 1.00
C THR A 249 -1.21 11.29 2.24
N GLU A 250 -1.39 12.61 2.07
CA GLU A 250 -1.53 13.57 3.17
C GLU A 250 -2.70 13.21 4.08
N GLN A 251 -3.86 12.88 3.52
CA GLN A 251 -5.04 12.46 4.27
C GLN A 251 -4.78 11.18 5.08
N MET A 252 -4.11 10.18 4.51
CA MET A 252 -3.76 8.96 5.24
C MET A 252 -2.76 9.22 6.36
N ILE A 253 -1.72 10.02 6.11
CA ILE A 253 -0.73 10.39 7.13
C ILE A 253 -1.41 11.13 8.29
N GLU A 254 -2.31 12.06 7.99
CA GLU A 254 -3.05 12.80 9.02
C GLU A 254 -4.00 11.88 9.80
N GLY A 255 -4.65 10.92 9.13
CA GLY A 255 -5.42 9.85 9.77
C GLY A 255 -4.57 9.06 10.76
N PHE A 256 -3.45 8.50 10.31
CA PHE A 256 -2.55 7.74 11.16
C PHE A 256 -1.97 8.58 12.30
N ARG A 257 -1.63 9.84 12.05
CA ARG A 257 -1.15 10.74 13.11
C ARG A 257 -2.20 10.93 14.21
N LYS A 258 -3.48 11.11 13.84
CA LYS A 258 -4.60 11.25 14.78
C LYS A 258 -4.90 9.96 15.56
N THR A 259 -4.60 8.79 14.98
CA THR A 259 -4.82 7.48 15.61
C THR A 259 -3.56 6.91 16.26
N ASN A 260 -2.49 7.68 16.40
CA ASN A 260 -1.18 7.22 16.90
C ASN A 260 -0.65 5.98 16.14
N TRP A 261 -0.77 6.03 14.82
CA TRP A 261 -0.37 4.98 13.88
C TRP A 261 -1.11 3.65 14.04
N LEU A 262 -2.24 3.65 14.78
CA LEU A 262 -3.14 2.51 14.83
C LEU A 262 -4.02 2.50 13.59
N VAL A 263 -4.08 1.34 12.94
CA VAL A 263 -5.05 1.06 11.88
C VAL A 263 -6.36 0.71 12.56
N LEU A 264 -7.40 1.53 12.37
CA LEU A 264 -8.70 1.34 13.00
C LEU A 264 -9.73 0.85 11.98
N GLY A 265 -10.56 -0.10 12.40
CA GLY A 265 -11.72 -0.55 11.66
C GLY A 265 -12.92 0.39 11.82
N GLY A 266 -14.01 0.07 11.13
CA GLY A 266 -15.23 0.90 11.13
C GLY A 266 -15.98 0.94 12.46
N ASN A 267 -15.68 0.00 13.36
CA ASN A 267 -16.17 -0.01 14.75
C ASN A 267 -15.25 0.74 15.72
N GLY A 268 -14.13 1.31 15.23
CA GLY A 268 -13.14 2.01 16.06
C GLY A 268 -12.15 1.08 16.76
N GLU A 269 -12.24 -0.24 16.57
CA GLU A 269 -11.27 -1.19 17.11
C GLU A 269 -10.03 -1.28 16.19
N PRO A 270 -8.84 -1.55 16.73
CA PRO A 270 -7.66 -1.83 15.92
C PRO A 270 -7.91 -3.01 14.95
N THR A 271 -7.41 -2.89 13.72
CA THR A 271 -7.46 -3.95 12.70
C THR A 271 -6.09 -4.22 12.12
N GLY A 272 -5.90 -5.41 11.51
CA GLY A 272 -4.63 -5.77 10.86
C GLY A 272 -3.56 -6.29 11.83
N SER A 273 -3.96 -6.84 12.98
CA SER A 273 -3.15 -7.78 13.76
C SER A 273 -3.62 -9.20 13.46
N ASP A 274 -2.93 -9.88 12.57
CA ASP A 274 -2.65 -11.31 12.74
C ASP A 274 -1.22 -11.41 13.30
#